data_AF-A0A3G2J6I9-F1
#
_entry.id   AF-A0A3G2J6I9-F1
#
_cell.length_a   1.000
_cell.length_b   1.000
_cell.length_c   1.000
_cell.angle_alpha   90.00
_cell.angle_beta   90.00
_cell.angle_gamma   90.00
#
_symmetry.space_group_name_H-M   'P 1'
#
loop_
_entity.id
_entity.type
_entity.pdbx_description
1 polymer ?
#
loop_
_entity_poly.entity_id
_entity_poly.type
_entity_poly.pdbx_seq_one_letter_code
_entity_poly.pdbx_strand_id
1 'polypeptide(L)'
;MQYRHTYRLPESELAQLAYLFVAPPRGIDEVLGERLGTAVNAWVANHPYSSLTQEDHGDRIVLVNTRPGYSWRVLELREPGELALFRALARPRNPATLGARVPGGQHEAEVLLDRWTVLGLLFHDDGHVVHVAVDADNPLFMRARQREARRDDWWTAGEFDAPAPSDTTGVACAAGSAPSPAFAGDALDR
;
A
#
# COMPACT_ATOMS: atom_id res chain seq x y z
N MET A 1 18.84 26.45 -12.64
CA MET A 1 19.74 27.38 -11.92
C MET A 1 20.45 26.76 -10.70
N GLN A 2 20.31 25.46 -10.39
CA GLN A 2 20.90 24.85 -9.17
C GLN A 2 22.27 24.18 -9.39
N TYR A 3 22.60 23.77 -10.61
CA TYR A 3 23.84 23.04 -10.93
C TYR A 3 25.12 23.89 -10.87
N ARG A 4 25.00 25.21 -11.04
CA ARG A 4 26.13 26.16 -11.13
C ARG A 4 26.83 26.40 -9.78
N HIS A 5 26.15 26.14 -8.66
CA HIS A 5 26.68 26.34 -7.32
C HIS A 5 27.40 25.11 -6.78
N THR A 6 27.03 23.91 -7.23
CA THR A 6 27.62 22.64 -6.74
C THR A 6 28.84 22.22 -7.55
N TYR A 7 28.89 22.55 -8.84
CA TYR A 7 30.00 22.19 -9.72
C TYR A 7 30.59 23.43 -10.39
N ARG A 8 31.86 23.74 -10.09
CA ARG A 8 32.63 24.77 -10.83
C ARG A 8 33.12 24.20 -12.17
N LEU A 9 32.18 23.88 -13.06
CA LEU A 9 32.47 23.40 -14.41
C LEU A 9 32.06 24.48 -15.44
N PRO A 10 32.82 24.64 -16.55
CA PRO A 10 32.40 25.50 -17.65
C PRO A 10 31.08 25.02 -18.29
N GLU A 11 30.29 25.93 -18.85
CA GLU A 11 28.93 25.66 -19.39
C GLU A 11 28.92 24.49 -20.40
N SER A 12 29.99 24.35 -21.17
CA SER A 12 30.20 23.26 -22.14
C SER A 12 30.28 21.87 -21.50
N GLU A 13 30.74 21.78 -20.25
CA GLU A 13 30.85 20.53 -19.49
C GLU A 13 29.57 20.23 -18.70
N LEU A 14 28.85 21.27 -18.25
CA LEU A 14 27.49 21.13 -17.69
C LEU A 14 26.52 20.52 -18.70
N ALA A 15 26.62 20.89 -19.98
CA ALA A 15 25.82 20.31 -21.07
C ALA A 15 26.11 18.80 -21.30
N GLN A 16 27.30 18.31 -20.92
CA GLN A 16 27.67 16.88 -21.04
C GLN A 16 27.21 16.05 -19.83
N LEU A 17 26.89 16.70 -18.71
CA LEU A 17 26.34 16.04 -17.51
C LEU A 17 24.82 15.85 -17.58
N ALA A 18 24.15 16.54 -18.49
CA ALA A 18 22.75 16.28 -18.82
C ALA A 18 22.65 14.99 -19.65
N TYR A 19 22.98 13.86 -19.03
CA TYR A 19 22.70 12.55 -19.58
C TYR A 19 21.18 12.40 -19.64
N LEU A 20 20.61 12.68 -20.81
CA LEU A 20 19.22 12.40 -21.09
C LEU A 20 19.10 10.87 -21.05
N PHE A 21 18.56 10.33 -19.96
CA PHE A 21 18.26 8.91 -19.81
C PHE A 21 17.12 8.51 -20.75
N VAL A 22 17.41 8.49 -22.06
CA VAL A 22 16.49 7.97 -23.07
C VAL A 22 16.66 6.46 -23.08
N ALA A 23 15.74 5.77 -22.41
CA ALA A 23 15.59 4.33 -22.55
C ALA A 23 14.62 4.04 -23.71
N PRO A 24 14.87 3.00 -24.53
CA PRO A 24 13.88 2.51 -25.47
C PRO A 24 12.60 2.13 -24.71
N PRO A 25 11.40 2.46 -25.22
CA PRO A 25 10.15 2.10 -24.54
C PRO A 25 10.05 0.57 -24.41
N ARG A 26 9.95 0.08 -23.17
CA ARG A 26 9.85 -1.35 -22.82
C ARG A 26 8.45 -1.73 -22.35
N GLY A 27 7.43 -1.27 -23.07
CA GLY A 27 6.02 -1.60 -22.78
C GLY A 27 5.39 -0.85 -21.61
N ILE A 28 6.10 0.12 -21.02
CA ILE A 28 5.50 1.13 -20.15
C ILE A 28 5.30 2.38 -20.97
N ASP A 29 4.08 2.58 -21.44
CA ASP A 29 3.63 3.81 -22.08
C ASP A 29 3.17 4.83 -21.02
N GLU A 30 2.80 6.02 -21.48
CA GLU A 30 2.34 7.11 -20.62
C GLU A 30 1.11 6.72 -19.80
N VAL A 31 0.16 5.99 -20.42
CA VAL A 31 -1.05 5.50 -19.76
C VAL A 31 -0.72 4.52 -18.63
N LEU A 32 0.18 3.57 -18.85
CA LEU A 32 0.64 2.66 -17.81
C LEU A 32 1.44 3.42 -16.74
N GLY A 33 2.26 4.39 -17.14
CA GLY A 33 2.99 5.27 -16.24
C GLY A 33 2.07 6.01 -15.27
N GLU A 34 1.01 6.64 -15.77
CA GLU A 34 0.00 7.33 -14.96
C GLU A 34 -0.74 6.38 -14.01
N ARG A 35 -1.11 5.19 -14.49
CA ARG A 35 -1.74 4.16 -13.66
C ARG A 35 -0.83 3.71 -12.52
N LEU A 36 0.45 3.47 -12.81
CA LEU A 36 1.45 3.13 -11.80
C LEU A 36 1.66 4.27 -10.82
N GLY A 37 1.77 5.51 -11.30
CA GLY A 37 1.89 6.69 -10.46
C GLY A 37 0.72 6.85 -9.50
N THR A 38 -0.51 6.64 -9.99
CA THR A 38 -1.72 6.66 -9.16
C THR A 38 -1.71 5.55 -8.11
N ALA A 39 -1.33 4.32 -8.48
CA ALA A 39 -1.23 3.20 -7.55
C ALA A 39 -0.15 3.43 -6.48
N VAL A 40 1.00 3.99 -6.86
CA VAL A 40 2.08 4.35 -5.93
C VAL A 40 1.61 5.44 -4.98
N ASN A 41 0.95 6.49 -5.47
CA ASN A 41 0.41 7.56 -4.62
C ASN A 41 -0.62 7.01 -3.62
N ALA A 42 -1.52 6.14 -4.08
CA ALA A 42 -2.47 5.47 -3.21
C ALA A 42 -1.77 4.60 -2.16
N TRP A 43 -0.72 3.86 -2.54
CA TRP A 43 0.09 3.09 -1.59
C TRP A 43 0.82 4.00 -0.59
N VAL A 44 1.47 5.08 -1.03
CA VAL A 44 2.16 6.04 -0.15
C VAL A 44 1.19 6.61 0.90
N ALA A 45 -0.02 7.00 0.50
CA ALA A 45 -1.01 7.55 1.42
C ALA A 45 -1.52 6.54 2.46
N ASN A 46 -1.58 5.25 2.10
CA ASN A 46 -2.27 4.24 2.90
C ASN A 46 -1.35 3.26 3.64
N HIS A 47 -0.13 3.03 3.15
CA HIS A 47 0.80 2.09 3.77
C HIS A 47 1.08 2.34 5.27
N PRO A 48 1.07 3.58 5.82
CA PRO A 48 1.32 3.83 7.24
C PRO A 48 0.33 3.13 8.18
N TYR A 49 -0.92 3.01 7.72
CA TYR A 49 -2.03 2.44 8.50
C TYR A 49 -2.47 1.06 7.99
N SER A 50 -1.81 0.55 6.96
CA SER A 50 -2.12 -0.70 6.28
C SER A 50 -1.37 -1.85 6.94
N SER A 51 -2.10 -2.76 7.61
CA SER A 51 -1.54 -3.91 8.30
C SER A 51 -2.41 -5.13 8.16
N LEU A 52 -1.76 -6.30 8.19
CA LEU A 52 -2.38 -7.60 8.33
C LEU A 52 -1.65 -8.35 9.45
N THR A 53 -2.32 -8.52 10.59
CA THR A 53 -1.76 -9.21 11.74
C THR A 53 -2.50 -10.50 12.03
N GLN A 54 -1.81 -11.47 12.64
CA GLN A 54 -2.41 -12.69 13.18
C GLN A 54 -2.16 -12.84 14.68
N GLU A 55 -3.06 -13.57 15.33
CA GLU A 55 -2.90 -14.06 16.69
C GLU A 55 -3.35 -15.53 16.72
N ASP A 56 -2.42 -16.44 17.06
CA ASP A 56 -2.69 -17.88 17.16
C ASP A 56 -2.97 -18.27 18.62
N HIS A 57 -4.20 -18.73 18.90
CA HIS A 57 -4.64 -19.18 20.22
C HIS A 57 -4.58 -20.71 20.38
N GLY A 58 -4.08 -21.43 19.37
CA GLY A 58 -4.03 -22.89 19.37
C GLY A 58 -5.29 -23.55 18.79
N ASP A 59 -6.47 -23.21 19.30
CA ASP A 59 -7.77 -23.70 18.81
C ASP A 59 -8.39 -22.84 17.71
N ARG A 60 -7.87 -21.61 17.54
CA ARG A 60 -8.28 -20.67 16.49
C ARG A 60 -7.13 -19.73 16.15
N ILE A 61 -7.18 -19.17 14.94
CA ILE A 61 -6.29 -18.08 14.52
C ILE A 61 -7.16 -16.88 14.16
N VAL A 62 -6.87 -15.73 14.76
CA VAL A 62 -7.57 -14.47 14.49
C VAL A 62 -6.70 -13.59 13.60
N LEU A 63 -7.25 -13.16 12.47
CA LEU A 63 -6.60 -12.28 11.52
C LEU A 63 -7.27 -10.91 11.56
N VAL A 64 -6.46 -9.85 11.66
CA VAL A 64 -6.93 -8.46 11.68
C VAL A 64 -6.33 -7.70 10.50
N ASN A 65 -7.18 -7.05 9.71
CA ASN A 65 -6.82 -6.41 8.46
C ASN A 65 -7.28 -4.94 8.42
N THR A 66 -6.32 -4.03 8.36
CA THR A 66 -6.58 -2.59 8.20
C THR A 66 -6.28 -2.10 6.77
N ARG A 67 -5.80 -2.98 5.89
CA ARG A 67 -5.40 -2.61 4.52
C ARG A 67 -6.61 -2.06 3.74
N PRO A 68 -6.48 -0.93 3.03
CA PRO A 68 -7.50 -0.48 2.10
C PRO A 68 -7.53 -1.40 0.87
N GLY A 69 -8.72 -1.57 0.28
CA GLY A 69 -8.94 -2.47 -0.87
C GLY A 69 -9.51 -3.84 -0.51
N TYR A 70 -9.60 -4.19 0.78
CA TYR A 70 -10.29 -5.38 1.26
C TYR A 70 -11.50 -4.99 2.12
N SER A 71 -12.63 -5.66 1.89
CA SER A 71 -13.88 -5.40 2.62
C SER A 71 -13.90 -6.02 4.02
N TRP A 72 -13.07 -7.03 4.28
CA TRP A 72 -13.02 -7.73 5.56
C TRP A 72 -12.01 -7.09 6.52
N ARG A 73 -12.35 -7.09 7.81
CA ARG A 73 -11.53 -6.51 8.89
C ARG A 73 -11.04 -7.53 9.90
N VAL A 74 -11.88 -8.50 10.23
CA VAL A 74 -11.52 -9.61 11.12
C VAL A 74 -11.93 -10.91 10.43
N LEU A 75 -11.03 -11.88 10.44
CA LEU A 75 -11.29 -13.23 9.96
C LEU A 75 -10.80 -14.22 11.00
N GLU A 76 -11.66 -15.17 11.37
CA GLU A 76 -11.32 -16.20 12.34
C GLU A 76 -11.25 -17.55 11.61
N LEU A 77 -10.11 -18.21 11.73
CA LEU A 77 -9.90 -19.57 11.27
C LEU A 77 -10.13 -20.51 12.45
N ARG A 78 -11.03 -21.48 12.29
CA ARG A 78 -11.40 -22.44 13.34
C ARG A 78 -11.35 -23.88 12.88
N GLU A 79 -11.53 -24.11 11.58
CA GLU A 79 -11.56 -25.45 11.06
C GLU A 79 -10.17 -26.10 11.17
N PRO A 80 -10.06 -27.36 11.60
CA PRO A 80 -8.76 -28.03 11.75
C PRO A 80 -7.92 -28.00 10.46
N GLY A 81 -8.57 -28.10 9.30
CA GLY A 81 -7.93 -27.97 7.99
C GLY A 81 -7.38 -26.56 7.71
N GLU A 82 -8.16 -25.52 8.03
CA GLU A 82 -7.71 -24.12 7.93
C GLU A 82 -6.50 -23.87 8.84
N LEU A 83 -6.57 -24.31 10.10
CA LEU A 83 -5.50 -24.12 11.07
C LEU A 83 -4.21 -24.83 10.65
N ALA A 84 -4.31 -26.09 10.24
CA ALA A 84 -3.15 -26.88 9.81
C ALA A 84 -2.50 -26.28 8.56
N LEU A 85 -3.30 -25.87 7.58
CA LEU A 85 -2.83 -25.25 6.35
C LEU A 85 -2.18 -23.89 6.62
N PHE A 86 -2.85 -23.03 7.38
CA PHE A 86 -2.34 -21.69 7.68
C PHE A 86 -0.99 -21.76 8.40
N ARG A 87 -0.86 -22.60 9.43
CA ARG A 87 0.41 -22.83 10.13
C ARG A 87 1.50 -23.41 9.22
N ALA A 88 1.13 -24.28 8.28
CA ALA A 88 2.10 -24.83 7.33
C ALA A 88 2.67 -23.76 6.39
N LEU A 89 1.86 -22.76 6.04
CA LEU A 89 2.17 -21.61 5.18
C LEU A 89 2.88 -20.46 5.89
N ALA A 90 3.24 -20.60 7.17
CA ALA A 90 4.18 -19.70 7.82
C ALA A 90 5.59 -19.75 7.19
N ARG A 91 5.85 -20.76 6.36
CA ARG A 91 7.04 -20.90 5.52
C ARG A 91 6.61 -21.11 4.07
N PRO A 92 7.42 -20.73 3.07
CA PRO A 92 7.14 -21.03 1.67
C PRO A 92 6.94 -22.52 1.44
N ARG A 93 5.85 -22.89 0.76
CA ARG A 93 5.50 -24.29 0.43
C ARG A 93 5.06 -24.43 -1.01
N ASN A 94 5.33 -25.58 -1.59
CA ASN A 94 4.73 -25.97 -2.85
C ASN A 94 3.26 -26.41 -2.62
N PRO A 95 2.27 -25.80 -3.30
CA PRO A 95 0.85 -26.14 -3.19
C PRO A 95 0.53 -27.63 -3.40
N ALA A 96 1.25 -28.31 -4.29
CA ALA A 96 1.04 -29.72 -4.61
C ALA A 96 1.37 -30.67 -3.43
N THR A 97 2.05 -30.17 -2.39
CA THR A 97 2.44 -30.95 -1.21
C THR A 97 1.54 -30.71 0.00
N LEU A 98 0.54 -29.83 -0.13
CA LEU A 98 -0.26 -29.36 1.01
C LEU A 98 -1.42 -30.30 1.34
N GLY A 99 -1.89 -31.10 0.39
CA GLY A 99 -2.96 -32.07 0.62
C GLY A 99 -2.65 -33.10 1.71
N ALA A 100 -1.37 -33.45 1.91
CA ALA A 100 -0.97 -34.36 2.99
C ALA A 100 -1.09 -33.74 4.40
N ARG A 101 -1.33 -32.42 4.51
CA ARG A 101 -1.43 -31.70 5.79
C ARG A 101 -2.86 -31.31 6.17
N VAL A 102 -3.82 -31.54 5.28
CA VAL A 102 -5.21 -31.14 5.46
C VAL A 102 -6.09 -32.40 5.51
N PRO A 103 -7.00 -32.55 6.49
CA PRO A 103 -7.83 -33.73 6.63
C PRO A 103 -8.65 -34.12 5.37
N GLY A 104 -9.10 -33.17 4.55
CA GLY A 104 -9.78 -33.42 3.28
C GLY A 104 -8.88 -33.40 2.03
N GLY A 105 -7.56 -33.48 2.23
CA GLY A 105 -6.62 -33.73 1.14
C GLY A 105 -6.35 -32.52 0.24
N GLN A 106 -5.86 -32.82 -0.97
CA GLN A 106 -5.36 -31.79 -1.90
C GLN A 106 -6.47 -30.86 -2.41
N HIS A 107 -7.66 -31.38 -2.68
CA HIS A 107 -8.78 -30.57 -3.19
C HIS A 107 -9.24 -29.53 -2.16
N GLU A 108 -9.37 -29.91 -0.88
CA GLU A 108 -9.71 -28.97 0.19
C GLU A 108 -8.62 -27.89 0.34
N ALA A 109 -7.34 -28.28 0.25
CA ALA A 109 -6.24 -27.34 0.30
C ALA A 109 -6.32 -26.31 -0.85
N GLU A 110 -6.61 -26.74 -2.07
CA GLU A 110 -6.75 -25.84 -3.24
C GLU A 110 -7.91 -24.85 -3.08
N VAL A 111 -9.08 -25.32 -2.62
CA VAL A 111 -10.23 -24.45 -2.36
C VAL A 111 -9.90 -23.38 -1.31
N LEU A 112 -9.17 -23.75 -0.25
CA LEU A 112 -8.72 -22.81 0.77
C LEU A 112 -7.70 -21.80 0.22
N LEU A 113 -6.74 -22.26 -0.59
CA LEU A 113 -5.75 -21.38 -1.23
C LEU A 113 -6.41 -20.36 -2.17
N ASP A 114 -7.38 -20.78 -2.97
CA ASP A 114 -8.12 -19.89 -3.87
C ASP A 114 -8.86 -18.81 -3.07
N ARG A 115 -9.59 -19.22 -2.02
CA ARG A 115 -10.28 -18.29 -1.11
C ARG A 115 -9.31 -17.30 -0.47
N TRP A 116 -8.19 -17.79 0.05
CA TRP A 116 -7.20 -16.96 0.73
C TRP A 116 -6.43 -16.03 -0.21
N THR A 117 -6.29 -16.41 -1.49
CA THR A 117 -5.74 -15.53 -2.53
C THR A 117 -6.64 -14.33 -2.77
N VAL A 118 -7.96 -14.54 -2.90
CA VAL A 118 -8.94 -13.45 -3.03
C VAL A 118 -8.94 -12.54 -1.80
N LEU A 119 -8.77 -13.11 -0.60
CA LEU A 119 -8.68 -12.35 0.65
C LEU A 119 -7.35 -11.62 0.83
N GLY A 120 -6.37 -11.83 -0.06
CA GLY A 120 -5.04 -11.21 0.00
C GLY A 120 -4.21 -11.71 1.17
N LEU A 121 -4.39 -12.96 1.59
CA LEU A 121 -3.64 -13.57 2.68
C LEU A 121 -2.34 -14.23 2.20
N LEU A 122 -2.22 -14.51 0.90
CA LEU A 122 -1.15 -15.31 0.32
C LEU A 122 -0.26 -14.49 -0.60
N PHE A 123 1.02 -14.81 -0.58
CA PHE A 123 2.01 -14.38 -1.55
C PHE A 123 2.53 -15.59 -2.32
N HIS A 124 2.71 -15.41 -3.63
CA HIS A 124 3.15 -16.45 -4.55
C HIS A 124 4.50 -16.05 -5.14
N ASP A 125 5.46 -16.96 -5.07
CA ASP A 125 6.80 -16.78 -5.60
C ASP A 125 7.37 -18.12 -6.09
N ASP A 126 7.82 -18.18 -7.33
CA ASP A 126 8.45 -19.35 -7.95
C ASP A 126 7.76 -20.70 -7.64
N GLY A 127 6.44 -20.77 -7.83
CA GLY A 127 5.64 -21.98 -7.57
C GLY A 127 5.46 -22.33 -6.09
N HIS A 128 5.91 -21.46 -5.18
CA HIS A 128 5.69 -21.54 -3.75
C HIS A 128 4.66 -20.52 -3.29
N VAL A 129 4.02 -20.84 -2.18
CA VAL A 129 3.03 -20.00 -1.52
C VAL A 129 3.36 -19.86 -0.04
N VAL A 130 3.15 -18.67 0.51
CA VAL A 130 3.37 -18.31 1.92
C VAL A 130 2.28 -17.34 2.36
N HIS A 131 1.86 -17.36 3.63
CA HIS A 131 0.96 -16.34 4.13
C HIS A 131 1.72 -15.04 4.46
N VAL A 132 1.05 -13.89 4.32
CA VAL A 132 1.67 -12.57 4.55
C VAL A 132 1.30 -11.96 5.91
N ALA A 133 0.46 -12.62 6.69
CA ALA A 133 0.09 -12.16 8.02
C ALA A 133 1.30 -12.19 8.97
N VAL A 134 1.48 -11.11 9.73
CA VAL A 134 2.55 -10.95 10.72
C VAL A 134 2.01 -11.19 12.11
N ASP A 135 2.76 -11.83 13.01
CA ASP A 135 2.35 -11.97 14.41
C ASP A 135 2.09 -10.59 15.06
N ALA A 136 0.95 -10.46 15.74
CA ALA A 136 0.55 -9.20 16.40
C ALA A 136 1.58 -8.74 17.44
N ASP A 137 2.24 -9.70 18.11
CA ASP A 137 3.28 -9.45 19.10
C ASP A 137 4.68 -9.24 18.51
N ASN A 138 4.81 -9.16 17.18
CA ASN A 138 6.11 -8.98 16.54
C ASN A 138 6.74 -7.63 16.94
N PRO A 139 7.88 -7.62 17.67
CA PRO A 139 8.48 -6.39 18.16
C PRO A 139 9.04 -5.52 17.03
N LEU A 140 9.40 -6.10 15.88
CA LEU A 140 9.84 -5.33 14.71
C LEU A 140 8.66 -4.62 14.04
N PHE A 141 7.50 -5.27 13.96
CA PHE A 141 6.27 -4.66 13.48
C PHE A 141 5.86 -3.48 14.39
N MET A 142 5.88 -3.69 15.71
CA MET A 142 5.59 -2.63 16.68
C MET A 142 6.54 -1.44 16.55
N ARG A 143 7.84 -1.69 16.35
CA ARG A 143 8.84 -0.62 16.11
C ARG A 143 8.60 0.13 14.81
N ALA A 144 8.27 -0.56 13.72
CA ALA A 144 7.96 0.07 12.45
C ALA A 144 6.73 0.99 12.58
N ARG A 145 5.67 0.50 13.23
CA ARG A 145 4.46 1.29 13.51
C ARG A 145 4.75 2.51 14.38
N GLN A 146 5.57 2.37 15.43
CA GLN A 146 5.93 3.48 16.30
C GLN A 146 6.79 4.54 15.59
N ARG A 147 7.67 4.12 14.67
CA ARG A 147 8.45 5.05 13.83
C ARG A 147 7.54 5.87 12.92
N GLU A 148 6.55 5.24 12.31
CA GLU A 148 5.61 5.93 11.43
C GLU A 148 4.75 6.94 12.20
N ALA A 149 4.23 6.55 13.37
CA ALA A 149 3.49 7.47 14.23
C ALA A 149 4.32 8.72 14.64
N ARG A 150 5.64 8.57 14.85
CA ARG A 150 6.54 9.70 15.13
C ARG A 150 6.84 10.55 13.89
N ARG A 151 6.83 9.96 12.71
CA ARG A 151 7.04 10.68 11.44
C ARG A 151 5.87 11.63 11.16
N ASP A 152 4.64 11.19 11.41
CA ASP A 152 3.45 12.05 11.29
C ASP A 152 3.53 13.25 12.25
N ASP A 153 4.01 13.05 13.48
CA ASP A 153 4.17 14.12 14.49
C ASP A 153 5.18 15.20 14.04
N TRP A 154 6.29 14.80 13.42
CA TRP A 154 7.33 15.72 12.91
C TRP A 154 6.87 16.55 11.70
N TRP A 155 6.01 16.01 10.82
CA TRP A 155 5.48 16.72 9.65
C TRP A 155 4.34 17.67 10.04
N THR A 156 3.60 17.35 11.11
CA THR A 156 2.49 18.18 11.61
C THR A 156 2.97 19.30 12.53
N ALA A 157 4.09 19.14 13.23
CA ALA A 157 4.72 20.17 14.05
C ALA A 157 5.56 21.19 13.25
N GLY A 158 5.76 20.94 11.95
CA GLY A 158 6.42 21.87 11.03
C GLY A 158 5.42 22.88 10.50
N GLU A 159 5.22 23.97 11.24
CA GLU A 159 4.79 25.25 10.68
C GLU A 159 5.76 25.58 9.52
N PHE A 160 5.34 25.25 8.30
CA PHE A 160 5.97 25.81 7.11
C PHE A 160 5.74 27.31 7.23
N ASP A 161 6.81 28.03 7.58
CA ASP A 161 6.90 29.48 7.48
C ASP A 161 6.52 29.85 6.05
N ALA A 162 5.23 30.08 5.84
CA ALA A 162 4.72 30.54 4.56
C ALA A 162 5.36 31.91 4.37
N PRO A 163 6.12 32.14 3.29
CA PRO A 163 6.72 33.45 3.08
C PRO A 163 5.59 34.48 3.13
N ALA A 164 5.74 35.46 4.02
CA ALA A 164 4.79 36.55 4.19
C ALA A 164 4.39 37.10 2.81
N PRO A 165 3.11 37.38 2.55
CA PRO A 165 2.69 37.88 1.24
C PRO A 165 3.43 39.19 0.97
N SER A 166 4.39 39.14 0.03
CA SER A 166 5.09 40.33 -0.42
C SER A 166 4.08 41.26 -1.08
N ASP A 167 4.00 42.49 -0.56
CA ASP A 167 3.25 43.62 -1.09
C ASP A 167 3.37 43.70 -2.61
N THR A 168 2.41 43.10 -3.31
CA THR A 168 2.21 43.34 -4.74
C THR A 168 1.07 44.33 -4.84
N THR A 169 1.47 45.59 -4.91
CA THR A 169 0.59 46.70 -5.26
C THR A 169 -0.01 46.41 -6.64
N GLY A 170 -1.32 46.16 -6.65
CA GLY A 170 -2.25 46.61 -7.68
C GLY A 170 -2.24 45.90 -9.03
N VAL A 171 -3.12 44.91 -9.19
CA VAL A 171 -4.09 44.90 -10.31
C VAL A 171 -5.40 44.32 -9.78
N ALA A 172 -6.44 45.16 -9.77
CA ALA A 172 -7.80 44.75 -9.47
C ALA A 172 -8.40 43.99 -10.65
N CYS A 173 -8.94 42.79 -10.42
CA CYS A 173 -9.92 42.17 -11.30
C CYS A 173 -11.07 41.64 -10.45
N ALA A 174 -12.28 41.92 -10.92
CA ALA A 174 -13.52 41.98 -10.16
C ALA A 174 -14.08 40.61 -9.74
N ALA A 175 -14.85 40.66 -8.66
CA ALA A 175 -15.59 39.57 -8.04
C ALA A 175 -16.60 38.92 -9.00
N GLY A 176 -16.60 37.59 -9.05
CA GLY A 176 -17.67 36.76 -9.58
C GLY A 176 -18.00 35.67 -8.56
N SER A 177 -19.13 35.86 -7.87
CA SER A 177 -19.65 34.99 -6.82
C SER A 177 -19.89 33.55 -7.32
N ALA A 178 -19.30 32.56 -6.64
CA ALA A 178 -19.66 31.16 -6.81
C ALA A 178 -20.94 30.84 -6.00
N PRO A 179 -21.93 30.14 -6.57
CA PRO A 179 -22.96 29.49 -5.76
C PRO A 179 -22.52 28.08 -5.35
N SER A 180 -22.65 27.80 -4.05
CA SER A 180 -22.50 26.49 -3.42
C SER A 180 -23.47 25.45 -4.01
N PRO A 181 -23.07 24.17 -4.21
CA PRO A 181 -24.03 23.11 -4.44
C PRO A 181 -24.61 22.62 -3.11
N ALA A 182 -25.91 22.84 -2.93
CA ALA A 182 -26.71 22.28 -1.85
C ALA A 182 -26.99 20.80 -2.11
N PHE A 183 -26.80 19.98 -1.08
CA PHE A 183 -27.32 18.62 -0.97
C PHE A 183 -28.85 18.67 -0.88
N ALA A 184 -29.53 17.92 -1.74
CA ALA A 184 -30.91 17.50 -1.55
C ALA A 184 -31.07 16.08 -2.11
N GLY A 185 -31.42 15.13 -1.23
CA GLY A 185 -32.06 13.90 -1.68
C GLY A 185 -33.53 14.18 -2.01
N ASP A 186 -34.10 13.43 -2.94
CA ASP A 186 -35.19 12.48 -2.65
C ASP A 186 -35.57 11.70 -3.93
N ALA A 187 -36.31 10.62 -3.68
CA ALA A 187 -36.88 9.56 -4.51
C ALA A 187 -37.55 9.91 -5.87
N LEU A 188 -37.59 8.88 -6.74
CA LEU A 188 -38.68 8.42 -7.63
C LEU A 188 -38.07 7.35 -8.57
N ASP A 189 -38.34 6.05 -8.43
CA ASP A 189 -39.58 5.32 -8.74
C ASP A 189 -40.15 5.61 -10.14
N ARG A 190 -39.75 4.79 -11.11
CA ARG A 190 -40.58 4.19 -12.17
C ARG A 190 -39.78 3.25 -13.07
#